data_AF-A0A6P4JE00-F1
#
_entry.id   AF-A0A6P4JE00-F1
#
_cell.length_a   1.000
_cell.length_b   1.000
_cell.length_c   1.000
_cell.angle_alpha   90.00
_cell.angle_beta   90.00
_cell.angle_gamma   90.00
#
_symmetry.space_group_name_H-M   'P 1'
#
loop_
_entity.id
_entity.type
_entity.pdbx_description
1 polymer ?
#
loop_
_entity_poly.entity_id
_entity_poly.type
_entity_poly.pdbx_seq_one_letter_code
_entity_poly.pdbx_strand_id
1 'polypeptide(L)'
;MKNALRLSALLVILSMACGFFSSSSSSSSTPRICLIQGCNWNSTVNTCARFGSSNLCNRFRNSCALRYANCVSTTAYTTTSLSQCSGITVGNRGRCGSTSSSSSSSNVVPIIIRRG
;
A
#
# COMPACT_ATOMS: atom_id res chain seq x y z
N MET A 1 38.70 4.37 -35.41
CA MET A 1 37.73 3.46 -34.74
C MET A 1 37.91 3.33 -33.22
N LYS A 2 38.72 4.17 -32.54
CA LYS A 2 38.98 4.08 -31.08
C LYS A 2 37.94 4.83 -30.23
N ASN A 3 37.26 5.83 -30.81
CA ASN A 3 36.33 6.71 -30.09
C ASN A 3 34.94 6.08 -29.89
N ALA A 4 34.51 5.19 -30.80
CA ALA A 4 33.24 4.48 -30.68
C ALA A 4 33.23 3.48 -29.52
N LEU A 5 34.36 2.80 -29.26
CA LEU A 5 34.53 1.86 -28.14
C LEU A 5 34.47 2.56 -26.77
N ARG A 6 34.92 3.82 -26.69
CA ARG A 6 34.88 4.61 -25.44
C ARG A 6 33.47 5.08 -25.08
N LEU A 7 32.65 5.39 -26.08
CA LEU A 7 31.25 5.79 -25.88
C LEU A 7 30.38 4.62 -25.42
N SER A 8 30.57 3.42 -26.00
CA SER A 8 29.82 2.23 -25.57
C SER A 8 30.18 1.79 -24.15
N ALA A 9 31.44 1.92 -23.74
CA ALA A 9 31.87 1.63 -22.37
C ALA A 9 31.23 2.58 -21.33
N LEU A 10 31.09 3.88 -21.66
CA LEU A 10 30.45 4.85 -20.78
C LEU A 10 28.94 4.58 -20.58
N LEU A 11 28.23 4.15 -21.63
CA LEU A 11 26.80 3.83 -21.53
C LEU A 11 26.52 2.57 -20.70
N VAL A 12 27.42 1.59 -20.71
CA VAL A 12 27.31 0.38 -19.87
C VAL A 12 27.54 0.71 -18.39
N ILE A 13 28.46 1.62 -18.06
CA ILE A 13 28.71 2.04 -16.67
C ILE A 13 27.51 2.85 -16.12
N LEU A 14 26.90 3.70 -16.96
CA LEU A 14 25.76 4.53 -16.53
C LEU A 14 24.48 3.71 -16.28
N SER A 15 24.27 2.63 -17.04
CA SER A 15 23.12 1.73 -16.84
C SER A 15 23.26 0.85 -15.59
N MET A 16 24.48 0.50 -15.19
CA MET A 16 24.73 -0.28 -13.97
C MET A 16 24.60 0.55 -12.67
N ALA A 17 24.71 1.88 -12.75
CA ALA A 17 24.49 2.78 -11.62
C ALA A 17 23.00 2.95 -11.26
N CYS A 18 22.08 2.74 -12.20
CA CYS A 18 20.63 2.84 -11.94
C CYS A 18 20.02 1.55 -11.38
N GLY A 19 20.70 0.40 -11.50
CA GLY A 19 20.23 -0.89 -10.98
C GLY A 19 20.41 -1.09 -9.46
N PHE A 20 21.15 -0.20 -8.80
CA PHE A 20 21.45 -0.28 -7.35
C PHE A 20 20.63 0.68 -6.48
N PHE A 21 19.66 1.41 -7.03
CA PHE A 21 18.62 2.07 -6.23
C PHE A 21 17.58 1.04 -5.75
N SER A 22 18.07 -0.06 -5.16
CA SER A 22 17.30 -0.84 -4.21
C SER A 22 16.92 0.12 -3.08
N SER A 23 15.64 0.42 -3.00
CA SER A 23 14.97 1.18 -1.96
C SER A 23 15.69 1.05 -0.61
N SER A 24 16.47 2.08 -0.27
CA SER A 24 16.82 2.33 1.12
C SER A 24 15.51 2.53 1.88
N SER A 25 15.04 1.45 2.50
CA SER A 25 14.02 1.52 3.54
C SER A 25 14.70 2.19 4.73
N SER A 26 14.78 3.52 4.68
CA SER A 26 15.13 4.33 5.84
C SER A 26 14.02 4.14 6.87
N SER A 27 14.14 3.10 7.69
CA SER A 27 13.47 2.99 8.99
C SER A 27 14.03 4.09 9.89
N SER A 28 13.62 5.32 9.61
CA SER A 28 13.82 6.46 10.49
C SER A 28 12.74 6.38 11.55
N SER A 29 13.12 6.06 12.79
CA SER A 29 12.26 6.05 13.98
C SER A 29 11.84 7.47 14.40
N THR A 30 11.75 8.41 13.45
CA THR A 30 11.29 9.76 13.71
C THR A 30 9.78 9.76 13.92
N PRO A 31 9.28 10.49 14.92
CA PRO A 31 7.85 10.64 15.10
C PRO A 31 7.25 11.27 13.84
N ARG A 32 6.32 10.56 13.21
CA ARG A 32 5.58 11.06 12.04
C ARG A 32 4.35 11.81 12.53
N ILE A 33 4.34 13.11 12.29
CA ILE A 33 3.18 13.97 12.51
C ILE A 33 2.48 14.15 11.17
N CYS A 34 1.19 13.83 11.11
CA CYS A 34 0.41 14.00 9.90
C CYS A 34 -0.75 14.94 10.12
N LEU A 35 -0.72 16.04 9.37
CA LEU A 35 -1.78 17.03 9.32
C LEU A 35 -2.67 16.70 8.12
N ILE A 36 -3.87 16.17 8.39
CA ILE A 36 -4.85 15.89 7.34
C ILE A 36 -5.79 17.09 7.24
N GLN A 37 -5.58 17.93 6.22
CA GLN A 37 -6.41 19.10 5.97
C GLN A 37 -7.57 18.79 5.02
N GLY A 38 -8.66 19.57 5.13
CA GLY A 38 -9.82 19.49 4.24
C GLY A 38 -10.53 18.14 4.30
N CYS A 39 -10.59 17.51 5.49
CA CYS A 39 -11.10 16.17 5.65
C CYS A 39 -12.47 16.11 6.32
N ASN A 40 -13.48 15.66 5.59
CA ASN A 40 -14.80 15.41 6.13
C ASN A 40 -14.87 13.98 6.74
N TRP A 41 -14.54 13.87 8.03
CA TRP A 41 -14.61 12.61 8.77
C TRP A 41 -16.01 12.02 8.89
N ASN A 42 -17.04 12.86 8.78
CA ASN A 42 -18.45 12.46 8.85
C ASN A 42 -19.02 12.02 7.49
N SER A 43 -18.22 12.10 6.42
CA SER A 43 -18.62 11.58 5.12
C SER A 43 -18.84 10.07 5.19
N THR A 44 -19.96 9.62 4.64
CA THR A 44 -20.35 8.20 4.52
C THR A 44 -19.95 7.58 3.18
N VAL A 45 -19.23 8.33 2.35
CA VAL A 45 -18.76 7.87 1.03
C VAL A 45 -17.57 6.94 1.21
N ASN A 46 -17.84 5.64 1.16
CA ASN A 46 -16.80 4.61 1.26
C ASN A 46 -15.72 4.78 0.19
N THR A 47 -14.49 4.38 0.52
CA THR A 47 -13.36 4.39 -0.39
C THR A 47 -12.64 3.05 -0.35
N CYS A 48 -12.26 2.50 -1.49
CA CYS A 48 -11.45 1.29 -1.55
C CYS A 48 -10.00 1.64 -1.86
N ALA A 49 -9.06 0.94 -1.23
CA ALA A 49 -7.66 1.05 -1.63
C ALA A 49 -6.89 -0.24 -1.46
N ARG A 50 -5.94 -0.44 -2.36
CA ARG A 50 -5.02 -1.57 -2.38
C ARG A 50 -3.85 -1.30 -1.46
N PHE A 51 -3.46 -2.29 -0.68
CA PHE A 51 -2.35 -2.23 0.27
C PHE A 51 -1.04 -2.56 -0.46
N GLY A 52 -0.24 -1.53 -0.73
CA GLY A 52 1.03 -1.65 -1.45
C GLY A 52 0.92 -2.42 -2.77
N SER A 53 1.91 -3.27 -3.02
CA SER A 53 1.97 -4.11 -4.22
C SER A 53 1.17 -5.42 -4.09
N SER A 54 0.60 -5.72 -2.92
CA SER A 54 -0.15 -6.96 -2.68
C SER A 54 -1.54 -6.91 -3.31
N ASN A 55 -2.16 -8.08 -3.49
CA ASN A 55 -3.55 -8.20 -3.94
C ASN A 55 -4.58 -8.03 -2.80
N LEU A 56 -4.21 -7.23 -1.78
CA LEU A 56 -5.04 -6.98 -0.61
C LEU A 56 -5.65 -5.58 -0.72
N CYS A 57 -6.96 -5.49 -0.53
CA CYS A 57 -7.71 -4.25 -0.52
C CYS A 57 -8.29 -4.01 0.87
N ASN A 58 -8.40 -2.75 1.27
CA ASN A 58 -9.08 -2.34 2.48
C ASN A 58 -10.19 -1.36 2.11
N ARG A 59 -11.38 -1.59 2.68
CA ARG A 59 -12.52 -0.69 2.50
C ARG A 59 -12.54 0.31 3.63
N PHE A 60 -12.29 1.57 3.30
CA PHE A 60 -12.34 2.68 4.24
C PHE A 60 -13.72 3.31 4.24
N ARG A 61 -14.14 3.82 5.41
CA ARG A 61 -15.42 4.55 5.57
C ARG A 61 -15.48 5.80 4.70
N ASN A 62 -14.32 6.43 4.47
CA ASN A 62 -14.14 7.62 3.66
C ASN A 62 -12.66 7.82 3.29
N SER A 63 -12.42 8.79 2.42
CA SER A 63 -11.09 9.19 1.96
C SER A 63 -10.19 9.69 3.10
N CYS A 64 -10.78 10.19 4.19
CA CYS A 64 -10.02 10.63 5.37
C CYS A 64 -9.37 9.48 6.11
N ALA A 65 -10.12 8.40 6.34
CA ALA A 65 -9.58 7.20 6.95
C ALA A 65 -8.45 6.59 6.10
N LEU A 66 -8.54 6.67 4.78
CA LEU A 66 -7.47 6.26 3.88
C LEU A 66 -6.22 7.14 4.01
N ARG A 67 -6.38 8.47 4.01
CA ARG A 67 -5.25 9.41 4.17
C ARG A 67 -4.56 9.21 5.51
N TYR A 68 -5.35 8.99 6.56
CA TYR A 68 -4.84 8.65 7.88
C TYR A 68 -4.05 7.35 7.87
N ALA A 69 -4.60 6.28 7.27
CA ALA A 69 -3.92 5.00 7.16
C ALA A 69 -2.60 5.11 6.38
N ASN A 70 -2.54 5.92 5.33
CA ASN A 70 -1.31 6.20 4.57
C ASN A 70 -0.26 6.95 5.37
N CYS A 71 -0.69 7.82 6.28
CA CYS A 71 0.20 8.55 7.16
C CYS A 71 0.85 7.63 8.21
N VAL A 72 0.03 6.85 8.92
CA VAL A 72 0.48 6.08 10.09
C VAL A 72 1.11 4.75 9.68
N SER A 73 0.78 4.23 8.49
CA SER A 73 1.36 3.01 7.98
C SER A 73 2.68 3.28 7.27
N THR A 74 3.61 2.33 7.39
CA THR A 74 4.83 2.28 6.58
C THR A 74 4.54 1.88 5.14
N THR A 75 3.47 1.12 4.92
CA THR A 75 3.03 0.69 3.59
C THR A 75 1.89 1.57 3.09
N ALA A 76 2.09 2.18 1.93
CA ALA A 76 1.09 3.04 1.31
C ALA A 76 -0.09 2.22 0.75
N TYR A 77 -1.28 2.79 0.85
CA TYR A 77 -2.50 2.39 0.18
C TYR A 77 -2.72 3.22 -1.09
N THR A 78 -3.04 2.55 -2.18
CA THR A 78 -3.39 3.17 -3.46
C THR A 78 -4.88 3.08 -3.67
N THR A 79 -5.55 4.22 -3.82
CA THR A 79 -7.00 4.29 -4.12
C THR A 79 -7.33 3.48 -5.36
N THR A 80 -8.40 2.68 -5.29
CA THR A 80 -8.89 1.87 -6.39
C THR A 80 -10.42 1.94 -6.46
N SER A 81 -11.02 1.31 -7.47
CA SER A 81 -12.48 1.31 -7.62
C SER A 81 -13.14 0.57 -6.45
N LEU A 82 -14.30 1.05 -6.01
CA LEU A 82 -15.08 0.42 -4.94
C LEU A 82 -15.44 -1.05 -5.26
N SER A 83 -15.54 -1.39 -6.54
CA SER A 83 -15.76 -2.77 -6.99
C SER A 83 -14.65 -3.74 -6.56
N GLN A 84 -13.40 -3.28 -6.39
CA GLN A 84 -12.31 -4.11 -5.89
C GLN A 84 -12.46 -4.46 -4.40
N CYS A 85 -13.23 -3.67 -3.65
CA CYS A 85 -13.59 -3.97 -2.26
C CYS A 85 -15.01 -4.54 -2.16
N SER A 86 -15.59 -5.02 -3.27
CA SER A 86 -16.88 -5.72 -3.22
C SER A 86 -16.77 -6.83 -2.18
N GLY A 87 -17.75 -6.92 -1.28
CA GLY A 87 -17.73 -7.96 -0.25
C GLY A 87 -16.78 -7.77 0.93
N ILE A 88 -15.97 -6.72 0.95
CA ILE A 88 -15.13 -6.36 2.09
C ILE A 88 -15.92 -5.38 2.97
N THR A 89 -16.06 -5.70 4.26
CA THR A 89 -16.68 -4.82 5.25
C THR A 89 -15.82 -3.58 5.49
N VAL A 90 -16.45 -2.44 5.74
CA VAL A 90 -15.75 -1.19 6.09
C VAL A 90 -14.88 -1.39 7.32
N GLY A 91 -13.61 -0.97 7.24
CA GLY A 91 -12.60 -1.15 8.27
C GLY A 91 -11.76 -2.43 8.11
N ASN A 92 -12.18 -3.36 7.25
CA ASN A 92 -11.51 -4.64 7.09
C ASN A 92 -10.68 -4.69 5.81
N ARG A 93 -9.58 -5.45 5.90
CA ARG A 93 -8.73 -5.82 4.76
C ARG A 93 -9.13 -7.19 4.24
N GLY A 94 -9.20 -7.34 2.93
CA GLY A 94 -9.50 -8.59 2.23
C GLY A 94 -8.79 -8.66 0.89
N ARG A 95 -9.09 -9.67 0.07
CA ARG A 95 -8.51 -9.80 -1.27
C ARG A 95 -9.24 -8.89 -2.26
N CYS A 96 -8.51 -8.12 -3.06
CA CYS A 96 -9.11 -7.27 -4.07
C CYS A 96 -9.88 -8.10 -5.11
N GLY A 97 -11.01 -7.57 -5.57
CA GLY A 97 -11.82 -8.16 -6.64
C GLY A 97 -12.49 -9.48 -6.26
N SER A 98 -12.46 -9.87 -4.99
CA SER A 98 -13.23 -11.02 -4.51
C SER A 98 -14.66 -10.57 -4.33
N THR A 99 -15.57 -10.94 -5.23
CA THR A 99 -16.98 -11.09 -4.84
C THR A 99 -16.99 -11.96 -3.59
N SER A 100 -17.71 -11.57 -2.54
CA SER A 100 -17.89 -12.43 -1.36
C SER A 100 -18.40 -13.80 -1.80
N SER A 101 -17.51 -14.75 -1.99
CA SER A 101 -17.81 -16.12 -1.63
C SER A 101 -17.85 -16.09 -0.11
N SER A 102 -19.05 -15.90 0.44
CA SER A 102 -19.32 -16.19 1.83
C SER A 102 -18.95 -17.66 2.05
N SER A 103 -17.72 -17.92 2.47
CA SER A 103 -17.31 -19.23 2.95
C SER A 103 -17.98 -19.43 4.31
N SER A 104 -19.23 -19.87 4.30
CA SER A 104 -19.87 -20.45 5.47
C SER A 104 -19.08 -21.70 5.88
N SER A 105 -18.16 -21.60 6.84
CA SER A 105 -17.91 -22.65 7.86
C SER A 105 -16.76 -22.31 8.82
N SER A 106 -17.14 -22.32 10.10
CA SER A 106 -16.41 -22.89 11.24
C SER A 106 -15.24 -22.11 11.88
N ASN A 107 -15.54 -21.50 13.03
CA ASN A 107 -14.67 -21.31 14.20
C ASN A 107 -13.16 -21.18 13.94
N VAL A 108 -12.69 -20.01 13.52
CA VAL A 108 -11.27 -19.65 13.60
C VAL A 108 -11.08 -18.67 14.76
N VAL A 109 -10.59 -19.19 15.89
CA VAL A 109 -10.11 -18.40 17.03
C VAL A 109 -8.71 -17.86 16.68
N PRO A 110 -8.42 -16.55 16.85
CA PRO A 110 -7.13 -15.98 16.48
C PRO A 110 -6.03 -16.35 17.48
N ILE A 111 -4.87 -16.79 16.96
CA ILE A 111 -3.63 -16.89 17.75
C ILE A 111 -3.00 -15.50 17.83
N ILE A 112 -2.90 -14.97 19.04
CA ILE A 112 -2.20 -13.72 19.35
C ILE A 112 -0.76 -14.05 19.70
N ILE A 113 0.21 -13.61 18.88
CA ILE A 113 1.63 -13.67 19.25
C ILE A 113 2.03 -12.30 19.81
N ARG A 114 2.21 -12.20 21.13
CA ARG A 114 2.94 -11.09 21.77
C ARG A 114 4.41 -11.46 21.83
N ARG A 115 5.27 -10.72 21.13
CA ARG A 115 6.71 -10.72 21.43
C ARG A 115 6.99 -9.48 22.27
N GLY A 116 7.37 -9.71 23.53
CA GLY A 116 8.03 -8.69 24.35
C GLY A 116 9.46 -8.47 23.90
#